data_AF-A0AAJ0M4Z7-F1
#
_entry.id   AF-A0AAJ0M4Z7-F1
#
_cell.length_a   1.000
_cell.length_b   1.000
_cell.length_c   1.000
_cell.angle_alpha   90.00
_cell.angle_beta   90.00
_cell.angle_gamma   90.00
#
_symmetry.space_group_name_H-M   'P 1'
#
loop_
_entity.id
_entity.type
_entity.pdbx_description
1 polymer ?
#
loop_
_entity_poly.entity_id
_entity_poly.type
_entity_poly.pdbx_seq_one_letter_code
_entity_poly.pdbx_strand_id
1 'polypeptide(L)' 'MTLNYIALLHPKPDRVARVEEIARTICDSVYEKEPGVLKYQWFRAGDTEQPLIVVWET' A
#
# COMPACT_ATOMS: atom_id res chain seq x y z
N MET A 1 -10.90 8.17 18.65
CA MET A 1 -10.20 6.86 18.72
C MET A 1 -9.64 6.62 17.33
N THR A 2 -8.32 6.51 17.19
CA THR A 2 -7.67 6.32 15.89
C THR A 2 -7.62 4.83 15.56
N LEU A 3 -8.09 4.44 14.38
CA LEU A 3 -8.03 3.07 13.89
C LEU A 3 -6.76 2.93 13.07
N ASN A 4 -5.98 1.88 13.31
CA ASN A 4 -4.76 1.62 12.57
C ASN A 4 -4.93 0.31 11.79
N TYR A 5 -4.69 0.35 10.49
CA TYR A 5 -4.76 -0.81 9.63
C TYR A 5 -3.39 -1.10 9.02
N ILE A 6 -3.04 -2.38 8.99
CA ILE A 6 -1.87 -2.88 8.27
C ILE A 6 -2.35 -3.98 7.34
N ALA A 7 -2.06 -3.84 6.04
CA ALA A 7 -2.27 -4.90 5.07
C ALA A 7 -0.93 -5.37 4.51
N LEU A 8 -0.81 -6.68 4.30
CA LEU A 8 0.35 -7.33 3.72
C LEU A 8 -0.06 -7.98 2.41
N LEU A 9 0.59 -7.58 1.32
CA LEU A 9 0.36 -8.13 -0.01
C LEU A 9 1.58 -8.91 -0.47
N HIS A 10 1.35 -10.14 -0.93
CA HIS A 10 2.35 -11.01 -1.53
C HIS A 10 2.08 -11.15 -3.02
N PRO A 11 2.44 -10.15 -3.85
CA PRO A 11 2.28 -10.26 -5.29
C PRO A 11 3.18 -11.36 -5.86
N LYS A 12 2.90 -11.78 -7.10
CA LYS A 12 3.90 -12.57 -7.84
C LYS A 12 5.07 -11.65 -8.24
N PRO A 13 6.33 -12.16 -8.34
CA PRO A 13 7.50 -11.36 -8.72
C PRO A 13 7.33 -10.53 -10.01
N ASP A 14 6.65 -11.07 -11.01
CA ASP A 14 6.37 -10.41 -12.30
C ASP A 14 5.31 -9.30 -12.20
N ARG A 15 4.60 -9.19 -11.07
CA ARG A 15 3.49 -8.25 -10.87
C ARG A 15 3.80 -7.11 -9.93
N VAL A 16 4.97 -7.10 -9.28
CA VAL A 16 5.34 -6.08 -8.28
C VAL A 16 5.20 -4.67 -8.85
N ALA A 17 5.79 -4.40 -10.01
CA ALA A 17 5.73 -3.09 -10.66
C ALA A 17 4.28 -2.64 -10.93
N ARG A 18 3.40 -3.57 -11.34
CA ARG A 18 1.99 -3.27 -11.57
C ARG A 18 1.26 -2.94 -10.27
N VAL A 19 1.58 -3.62 -9.18
CA VAL A 19 0.99 -3.31 -7.87
C VAL A 19 1.47 -1.95 -7.36
N GLU A 20 2.73 -1.58 -7.59
CA GLU A 20 3.26 -0.26 -7.26
C GLU A 20 2.58 0.87 -8.06
N GLU A 21 2.23 0.65 -9.33
CA GLU A 21 1.42 1.60 -10.10
C GLU A 21 0.01 1.78 -9.50
N ILE A 22 -0.66 0.67 -9.16
CA ILE A 22 -1.98 0.69 -8.53
C ILE A 22 -1.92 1.41 -7.18
N ALA A 23 -0.87 1.15 -6.39
CA ALA A 23 -0.64 1.79 -5.10
C ALA A 23 -0.67 3.32 -5.20
N ARG A 24 0.01 3.88 -6.21
CA ARG A 24 0.02 5.34 -6.45
C ARG A 24 -1.38 5.89 -6.70
N THR A 25 -2.13 5.24 -7.60
CA THR A 25 -3.51 5.65 -7.90
C THR A 25 -4.43 5.57 -6.68
N ILE A 26 -4.27 4.55 -5.84
CA ILE A 26 -5.04 4.42 -4.61
C ILE A 26 -4.65 5.51 -3.61
N CYS A 27 -3.36 5.77 -3.39
CA CYS A 27 -2.89 6.84 -2.52
C CYS A 27 -3.48 8.20 -2.91
N ASP A 28 -3.46 8.53 -4.21
CA ASP A 28 -4.02 9.79 -4.72
C ASP A 28 -5.53 9.85 -4.45
N SER A 29 -6.25 8.75 -4.69
CA SER A 29 -7.70 8.69 -4.44
C SER A 29 -8.07 8.75 -2.95
N VAL A 30 -7.27 8.15 -2.07
CA VAL A 30 -7.50 8.20 -0.61
C VAL A 30 -7.27 9.62 -0.11
N TYR A 31 -6.18 10.26 -0.55
CA TYR A 31 -5.88 11.65 -0.18
C TYR A 31 -6.99 12.63 -0.62
N GLU A 32 -7.58 12.43 -1.80
CA GLU A 32 -8.66 13.29 -2.31
C GLU A 32 -10.00 13.05 -1.59
N LYS A 33 -10.35 11.79 -1.31
CA LYS A 33 -11.72 11.42 -0.93
C LYS A 33 -11.91 11.12 0.55
N GLU A 34 -10.85 10.81 1.27
CA GLU A 34 -10.90 10.34 2.66
C GLU A 34 -10.12 11.29 3.59
N PRO A 35 -10.62 12.51 3.88
CA PRO A 35 -9.92 13.48 4.73
C PRO A 35 -9.75 13.02 6.19
N GLY A 36 -10.43 11.95 6.59
CA GLY A 36 -10.28 11.32 7.90
C GLY A 36 -9.07 10.40 8.02
N VAL A 37 -8.43 10.04 6.90
CA VAL A 37 -7.20 9.24 6.89
C VAL A 37 -6.02 10.16 7.17
N LEU A 38 -5.38 9.96 8.33
CA LEU A 38 -4.24 10.76 8.76
C LEU A 38 -2.98 10.35 8.01
N LYS A 39 -2.88 9.06 7.67
CA LYS A 39 -1.71 8.51 6.98
C LYS A 39 -2.11 7.32 6.12
N TYR A 40 -1.64 7.29 4.88
CA TYR A 40 -1.79 6.14 3.98
C TYR A 40 -0.49 5.92 3.21
N GLN A 41 0.22 4.84 3.50
CA GLN A 41 1.55 4.58 2.94
C GLN A 41 1.69 3.15 2.42
N TRP A 42 2.41 3.02 1.31
CA TRP A 42 2.78 1.75 0.69
C TRP A 42 4.30 1.66 0.64
N PHE A 43 4.87 0.54 1.08
CA PHE A 43 6.31 0.30 1.01
C PHE A 43 6.64 -1.17 0.76
N ARG A 44 7.73 -1.40 0.03
CA ARG A 44 8.24 -2.73 -0.24
C ARG A 44 9.11 -3.21 0.93
N ALA A 45 8.84 -4.41 1.42
CA ALA A 45 9.57 -5.04 2.51
C ALA A 45 10.19 -6.40 2.12
N GLY A 46 9.71 -7.01 1.03
CA GLY A 46 10.20 -8.31 0.56
C GLY A 46 11.27 -8.21 -0.52
N ASP A 47 11.97 -9.33 -0.74
CA ASP A 47 13.03 -9.46 -1.74
C ASP A 47 12.45 -9.64 -3.17
N THR A 48 13.31 -10.06 -4.11
CA THR A 48 12.92 -10.24 -5.52
C THR A 48 12.17 -11.55 -5.77
N GLU A 49 12.41 -12.59 -4.97
CA GLU A 49 11.83 -13.92 -5.13
C GLU A 49 10.50 -14.05 -4.36
N GLN A 50 10.40 -13.40 -3.21
CA GLN A 50 9.24 -13.33 -2.34
C GLN A 50 8.91 -11.85 -2.06
N PRO A 51 8.34 -11.15 -3.04
CA PRO A 51 8.00 -9.75 -2.85
C PRO A 51 6.88 -9.61 -1.81
N LEU A 52 7.04 -8.58 -0.97
CA LEU A 52 6.08 -8.19 0.05
C LEU A 52 5.89 -6.68 -0.04
N ILE A 53 4.63 -6.27 -0.08
CA ILE A 53 4.20 -4.88 -0.04
C ILE A 53 3.37 -4.69 1.23
N VAL A 54 3.72 -3.69 2.02
CA VAL A 54 3.02 -3.33 3.25
C VAL A 54 2.25 -2.04 3.01
N VAL A 55 0.98 -2.04 3.40
CA VAL A 55 0.12 -0.86 3.42
C VAL A 55 -0.16 -0.51 4.87
N TRP A 56 0.08 0.75 5.22
CA TRP A 56 -0.19 1.27 6.56
C TRP A 56 -1.14 2.46 6.47
N GLU A 57 -2.26 2.34 7.18
CA GLU A 57 -3.28 3.37 7.36
C GLU A 57 -3.44 3.74 8.83
N THR A 58 -3.55 5.04 9.13
CA THR A 58 -3.81 5.63 10.46
C THR A 58 -4.77 6.79 10.34
#